data_AF-A0AAD9MTZ0-F1
#
_entry.id   AF-A0AAD9MTZ0-F1
#
_cell.length_a   1.000
_cell.length_b   1.000
_cell.length_c   1.000
_cell.angle_alpha   90.00
_cell.angle_beta   90.00
_cell.angle_gamma   90.00
#
_symmetry.space_group_name_H-M   'P 1'
#
loop_
_entity.id
_entity.type
_entity.pdbx_description
1 polymer ?
#
loop_
_entity_poly.entity_id
_entity_poly.type
_entity_poly.pdbx_seq_one_letter_code
_entity_poly.pdbx_strand_id
1 'polypeptide(L)'
;MTDDCEAEGAAIRQVWSSANRLLCTFHLGQAAWRWLRQTSSGVAEGKRQQRMKEFRSLVFSSTRESLDRRYCDLKDLEQKFVEYLRKLMLRKEEWAHCFRTVGHHTNNIVEAPSGY
;
A
#
# COMPACT_ATOMS: atom_id res chain seq x y z
N MET A 1 1.72 12.02 -7.80
CA MET A 1 1.14 10.68 -7.52
C MET A 1 1.80 9.72 -8.50
N THR A 2 2.89 9.08 -8.09
CA THR A 2 3.84 8.43 -9.03
C THR A 2 3.53 6.95 -9.22
N ASP A 3 3.91 6.39 -10.36
CA ASP A 3 3.80 4.96 -10.69
C ASP A 3 4.87 4.16 -9.92
N ASP A 4 4.59 2.88 -9.64
CA ASP A 4 5.49 1.98 -8.91
C ASP A 4 6.57 1.41 -9.84
N CYS A 5 7.33 2.31 -10.47
CA CYS A 5 8.50 1.96 -11.26
C CYS A 5 9.76 2.14 -10.38
N GLU A 6 10.50 1.05 -10.15
CA GLU A 6 11.73 1.06 -9.35
C GLU A 6 12.81 1.99 -9.94
N ALA A 7 12.85 2.11 -11.27
CA ALA A 7 13.77 3.00 -11.98
C ALA A 7 13.48 4.48 -11.69
N GLU A 8 12.21 4.86 -11.61
CA GLU A 8 11.78 6.24 -11.34
C GLU A 8 11.97 6.62 -9.86
N GLY A 9 11.94 5.63 -8.95
CA GLY A 9 12.27 5.83 -7.54
C GLY A 9 13.74 6.15 -7.29
N ALA A 10 14.65 5.65 -8.13
CA ALA A 10 16.09 5.95 -8.03
C ALA A 10 16.42 7.37 -8.51
N ALA A 11 15.79 7.85 -9.59
CA ALA A 11 16.02 9.19 -10.12
C ALA A 11 15.52 10.30 -9.17
N ILE A 12 14.38 10.09 -8.51
CA ILE A 12 13.82 11.08 -7.55
C ILE A 12 14.71 11.21 -6.30
N ARG A 13 15.30 10.10 -5.80
CA ARG A 13 16.24 10.12 -4.66
C ARG A 13 17.52 10.92 -4.94
N GLN A 14 17.92 11.03 -6.20
CA GLN A 14 19.12 11.76 -6.58
C GLN A 14 18.93 13.28 -6.54
N VAL A 15 17.68 13.76 -6.57
CA VAL A 15 17.34 15.21 -6.61
C VAL A 15 16.61 15.67 -5.34
N TRP A 16 15.81 14.82 -4.69
CA TRP A 16 15.00 15.16 -3.51
C TRP A 16 15.09 14.07 -2.43
N SER A 17 16.21 14.02 -1.71
CA SER A 17 16.51 13.00 -0.69
C SER A 17 15.59 13.01 0.54
N SER A 18 14.78 14.06 0.72
CA SER A 18 13.89 14.26 1.88
C SER A 18 12.40 14.02 1.60
N ALA A 19 12.01 13.72 0.36
CA ALA A 19 10.60 13.53 0.01
C ALA A 19 10.15 12.09 0.28
N ASN A 20 9.31 11.89 1.29
CA ASN A 20 8.65 10.60 1.54
C ASN A 20 7.74 10.26 0.34
N ARG A 21 8.10 9.22 -0.45
CA ARG A 21 7.34 8.81 -1.63
C ARG A 21 6.05 8.11 -1.20
N LEU A 22 4.99 8.88 -0.99
CA LEU A 22 3.67 8.33 -0.75
C LEU A 22 3.19 7.57 -2.00
N LEU A 23 3.15 6.23 -1.93
CA LEU A 23 2.65 5.39 -3.02
C LEU A 23 1.14 5.62 -3.20
N CYS A 24 0.68 5.79 -4.44
CA CYS A 24 -0.75 5.90 -4.66
C CYS A 24 -1.44 4.57 -4.32
N THR A 25 -2.48 4.59 -3.49
CA THR A 25 -3.25 3.38 -3.16
C THR A 25 -3.89 2.75 -4.40
N PHE A 26 -4.23 3.55 -5.42
CA PHE A 26 -4.71 3.07 -6.71
C PHE A 26 -3.64 2.30 -7.48
N HIS A 27 -2.44 2.87 -7.70
CA HIS A 27 -1.34 2.18 -8.39
C HIS A 27 -0.86 0.97 -7.60
N LEU A 28 -0.84 1.05 -6.28
CA LEU A 28 -0.51 -0.09 -5.41
C LEU A 28 -1.53 -1.23 -5.56
N GLY A 29 -2.82 -0.89 -5.63
CA GLY A 29 -3.89 -1.85 -5.90
C GLY A 29 -3.78 -2.47 -7.30
N GLN A 30 -3.43 -1.68 -8.33
CA GLN A 30 -3.20 -2.19 -9.68
C GLN A 30 -2.00 -3.14 -9.74
N ALA A 31 -0.88 -2.78 -9.11
CA ALA A 31 0.31 -3.61 -9.03
C ALA A 31 0.01 -4.95 -8.33
N ALA A 32 -0.67 -4.91 -7.17
CA ALA A 32 -1.10 -6.11 -6.47
C ALA A 32 -2.06 -6.99 -7.31
N TRP A 33 -2.98 -6.37 -8.05
CA TRP A 33 -3.91 -7.09 -8.92
C TRP A 33 -3.21 -7.73 -10.13
N ARG A 34 -2.23 -7.04 -10.72
CA ARG A 34 -1.36 -7.60 -11.76
C ARG A 34 -0.58 -8.78 -11.21
N TRP A 35 0.04 -8.64 -10.04
CA TRP A 35 0.80 -9.71 -9.39
C TRP A 35 -0.06 -10.95 -9.09
N LEU A 36 -1.24 -10.79 -8.49
CA LEU A 36 -2.15 -11.91 -8.17
C LEU A 36 -2.60 -12.73 -9.39
N ARG A 37 -2.61 -12.14 -10.57
CA ARG A 37 -2.98 -12.81 -11.83
C ARG A 37 -1.83 -13.52 -12.51
N GLN A 38 -0.59 -13.28 -12.09
CA GLN A 38 0.56 -14.01 -12.61
C GLN A 38 0.50 -15.46 -12.14
N THR A 39 0.86 -16.38 -13.02
CA THR A 39 1.05 -17.81 -12.68
C THR A 39 2.10 -18.00 -11.60
N SER A 40 3.12 -17.14 -11.58
CA SER A 40 4.19 -17.12 -10.58
C SER A 40 3.70 -16.84 -9.15
N SER A 41 2.54 -16.19 -8.97
CA SER A 41 1.99 -15.83 -7.66
C SER A 41 1.58 -17.03 -6.79
N GLY A 42 1.27 -18.18 -7.42
CA GLY A 42 0.79 -19.36 -6.71
C GLY A 42 -0.62 -19.22 -6.10
N VAL A 43 -1.34 -18.14 -6.40
CA VAL A 43 -2.72 -17.93 -5.92
C VAL A 43 -3.71 -18.49 -6.95
N ALA A 44 -4.53 -19.46 -6.51
CA ALA A 44 -5.60 -20.04 -7.31
C ALA A 44 -6.58 -18.96 -7.79
N GLU A 45 -7.18 -19.14 -8.99
CA GLU A 45 -8.04 -18.12 -9.60
C GLU A 45 -9.22 -17.70 -8.72
N GLY A 46 -9.96 -18.66 -8.16
CA GLY A 46 -11.03 -18.38 -7.19
C GLY A 46 -10.53 -17.70 -5.90
N LYS A 47 -9.24 -17.85 -5.60
CA LYS A 47 -8.45 -17.20 -4.55
C LYS A 47 -8.34 -15.68 -4.68
N ARG A 48 -8.16 -15.21 -5.91
CA ARG A 48 -7.56 -13.89 -6.21
C ARG A 48 -8.40 -12.72 -5.69
N GLN A 49 -9.71 -12.80 -5.83
CA GLN A 49 -10.62 -11.76 -5.33
C GLN A 49 -10.57 -11.65 -3.80
N GLN A 50 -10.53 -12.78 -3.10
CA GLN A 50 -10.38 -12.80 -1.65
C GLN A 50 -9.03 -12.20 -1.24
N ARG A 51 -7.92 -12.56 -1.90
CA ARG A 51 -6.59 -12.00 -1.61
C ARG A 51 -6.51 -10.50 -1.87
N MET A 52 -7.17 -10.01 -2.91
CA MET A 52 -7.27 -8.56 -3.15
C MET A 52 -8.05 -7.85 -2.03
N LYS A 53 -9.12 -8.47 -1.51
CA LYS A 53 -9.83 -7.92 -0.34
C LYS A 53 -8.93 -7.84 0.89
N GLU A 54 -8.21 -8.92 1.21
CA GLU A 54 -7.28 -8.94 2.35
C GLU A 54 -6.17 -7.89 2.20
N PHE A 55 -5.60 -7.79 1.00
CA PHE A 55 -4.61 -6.77 0.66
C PHE A 55 -5.15 -5.35 0.89
N ARG A 56 -6.34 -5.02 0.37
CA ARG A 56 -6.96 -3.69 0.59
C ARG A 56 -7.20 -3.43 2.07
N SER A 57 -7.57 -4.47 2.81
CA SER A 57 -7.81 -4.38 4.24
C SER A 57 -6.55 -3.93 5.01
N LEU A 58 -5.35 -4.34 4.57
CA LEU A 58 -4.08 -3.83 5.09
C LEU A 58 -3.89 -2.36 4.70
N VAL A 59 -4.00 -2.04 3.40
CA VAL A 59 -3.76 -0.68 2.87
C VAL A 59 -4.61 0.37 3.58
N PHE A 60 -5.88 0.06 3.85
CA PHE A 60 -6.85 0.96 4.46
C PHE A 60 -7.03 0.75 5.97
N SER A 61 -6.09 0.11 6.65
CA SER A 61 -6.12 0.01 8.11
C SER A 61 -6.07 1.40 8.75
N SER A 62 -6.95 1.64 9.74
CA SER A 62 -7.12 2.95 10.38
C SER A 62 -6.08 3.23 11.46
N THR A 63 -5.49 2.20 12.05
CA THR A 63 -4.45 2.33 13.08
C THR A 63 -3.25 1.41 12.78
N ARG A 64 -2.11 1.66 13.44
CA ARG A 64 -0.91 0.82 13.27
C ARG A 64 -1.13 -0.58 13.84
N GLU A 65 -1.84 -0.67 14.96
CA GLU A 65 -2.18 -1.92 15.64
C GLU A 65 -3.13 -2.77 14.79
N SER A 66 -4.12 -2.14 14.13
CA SER A 66 -5.04 -2.86 13.24
C SER A 66 -4.34 -3.36 11.98
N LEU A 67 -3.37 -2.61 11.45
CA LEU A 67 -2.51 -3.05 10.36
C LEU A 67 -1.69 -4.28 10.75
N ASP A 68 -0.97 -4.22 11.87
CA ASP A 68 -0.10 -5.31 12.32
C ASP A 68 -0.93 -6.56 12.68
N ARG A 69 -2.11 -6.40 13.31
CA ARG A 69 -3.04 -7.52 13.57
C ARG A 69 -3.49 -8.19 12.29
N ARG A 70 -3.99 -7.42 11.32
CA ARG A 70 -4.41 -7.97 10.02
C ARG A 70 -3.26 -8.68 9.31
N TYR A 71 -2.05 -8.13 9.38
CA TYR A 71 -0.89 -8.79 8.78
C TYR A 71 -0.60 -10.14 9.46
N CYS A 72 -0.67 -10.22 10.79
CA CYS A 72 -0.53 -11.47 11.53
C CYS A 72 -1.60 -12.51 11.14
N ASP A 73 -2.84 -12.10 10.91
CA ASP A 73 -3.94 -13.00 10.51
C ASP A 73 -3.71 -13.63 9.12
N LEU A 74 -2.84 -13.02 8.30
CA LEU A 74 -2.55 -13.46 6.93
C LEU A 74 -1.30 -14.35 6.82
N LYS A 75 -0.60 -14.63 7.94
CA LYS A 75 0.69 -15.35 7.94
C LYS A 75 0.61 -16.80 7.43
N ASP A 76 -0.56 -17.42 7.55
CA ASP A 76 -0.79 -18.83 7.21
C ASP A 76 -1.41 -19.01 5.81
N LEU A 77 -1.46 -17.93 5.01
CA LEU A 77 -1.92 -17.97 3.62
C LEU A 77 -0.85 -18.53 2.67
N GLU A 78 -1.12 -18.48 1.37
CA GLU A 78 -0.19 -18.96 0.35
C GLU A 78 1.20 -18.32 0.53
N GLN A 79 2.25 -19.14 0.65
CA GLN A 79 3.62 -18.70 0.99
C GLN A 79 4.10 -17.51 0.15
N LYS A 80 3.83 -17.53 -1.16
CA LYS A 80 4.23 -16.44 -2.08
C LYS A 80 3.46 -15.16 -1.84
N PHE A 81 2.20 -15.24 -1.42
CA PHE A 81 1.41 -14.08 -1.03
C PHE A 81 1.92 -13.49 0.29
N VAL A 82 2.25 -14.34 1.26
CA VAL A 82 2.88 -13.91 2.52
C VAL A 82 4.21 -13.22 2.25
N GLU A 83 5.06 -13.79 1.38
CA GLU A 83 6.33 -13.18 0.99
C GLU A 83 6.15 -11.83 0.24
N TYR A 84 5.13 -11.74 -0.63
CA TYR A 84 4.75 -10.48 -1.26
C TYR A 84 4.35 -9.42 -0.22
N LEU A 85 3.50 -9.78 0.74
CA LEU A 85 3.10 -8.89 1.83
C LEU A 85 4.27 -8.51 2.74
N ARG A 86 5.20 -9.44 3.01
CA ARG A 86 6.40 -9.18 3.81
C ARG A 86 7.25 -8.07 3.19
N LYS A 87 7.51 -8.15 1.89
CA LYS A 87 8.24 -7.11 1.15
C LYS A 87 7.52 -5.77 1.18
N LEU A 88 6.20 -5.79 1.02
CA LEU A 88 5.36 -4.60 1.09
C LEU A 88 5.42 -3.96 2.49
N MET A 89 5.38 -4.76 3.55
CA MET A 89 5.41 -4.30 4.95
C MET A 89 6.72 -3.60 5.33
N LEU A 90 7.84 -3.87 4.65
CA LEU A 90 9.10 -3.14 4.83
C LEU A 90 8.98 -1.64 4.51
N ARG A 91 8.02 -1.29 3.65
CA ARG A 91 7.75 0.07 3.20
C ARG A 91 6.38 0.58 3.68
N LYS A 92 5.87 0.04 4.81
CA LYS A 92 4.50 0.31 5.28
C LYS A 92 4.17 1.78 5.48
N GLU A 93 5.15 2.60 5.85
CA GLU A 93 4.99 4.05 6.02
C GLU A 93 4.71 4.78 4.71
N GLU A 94 5.15 4.23 3.57
CA GLU A 94 4.98 4.84 2.25
C GLU A 94 3.55 4.66 1.70
N TRP A 95 2.80 3.66 2.16
CA TRP A 95 1.51 3.30 1.56
C TRP A 95 0.34 3.15 2.54
N ALA A 96 0.58 2.74 3.78
CA ALA A 96 -0.51 2.43 4.70
C ALA A 96 -1.22 3.70 5.15
N HIS A 97 -2.55 3.66 5.13
CA HIS A 97 -3.40 4.81 5.45
C HIS A 97 -3.12 5.35 6.87
N CYS A 98 -2.95 4.47 7.85
CA CYS A 98 -2.65 4.82 9.24
C CYS A 98 -1.32 5.54 9.48
N PHE A 99 -0.40 5.60 8.49
CA PHE A 99 0.82 6.40 8.59
C PHE A 99 0.69 7.78 7.95
N ARG A 100 -0.34 7.99 7.13
CA ARG A 100 -0.63 9.27 6.46
C ARG A 100 -1.37 10.25 7.36
N THR A 101 -2.15 9.72 8.30
CA THR A 101 -3.01 10.51 9.19
C THR A 101 -2.31 11.01 10.46
N VAL A 102 -1.12 10.51 10.80
CA VAL A 102 -0.38 10.88 12.03
C VAL A 102 0.50 12.12 11.84
N GLY A 103 0.46 12.76 10.67
CA GLY A 103 1.23 13.96 10.34
C GLY A 103 0.49 15.30 10.45
N HIS A 104 -0.75 15.34 10.94
CA HIS A 104 -1.51 16.61 11.05
C HIS A 104 -1.66 17.03 12.52
N HIS A 105 -0.56 17.52 13.10
CA HIS A 105 -0.60 18.62 14.09
C HIS A 105 -0.37 19.96 13.38
N THR A 106 -1.03 20.18 12.24
CA THR A 106 -1.14 21.51 11.64
C THR A 106 -2.57 21.71 11.17
N ASN A 107 -3.26 22.59 11.90
CA ASN A 107 -4.27 23.49 11.39
C ASN A 107 -3.95 23.99 9.97
N ASN A 108 -4.46 23.35 8.92
CA ASN A 108 -4.67 24.10 7.69
C ASN A 108 -5.97 23.71 7.02
N ILE A 109 -6.78 24.74 6.84
CA ILE A 109 -8.07 24.77 6.17
C ILE A 109 -7.81 24.59 4.68
N VAL A 110 -8.46 23.60 4.06
CA VAL A 110 -9.00 23.70 2.69
C VAL A 110 -9.88 22.48 2.48
N GLU A 111 -11.19 22.69 2.62
CA GLU A 111 -12.25 22.19 1.72
C GLU A 111 -13.52 22.97 2.09
N ALA A 112 -13.56 24.26 1.74
CA ALA A 112 -14.82 24.93 1.47
C ALA A 112 -14.93 25.00 -0.06
N PRO A 113 -15.83 24.25 -0.72
CA PRO A 113 -16.13 24.52 -2.11
C PRO A 113 -16.72 25.92 -2.18
N SER A 114 -15.96 26.84 -2.76
CA SER A 114 -16.45 28.17 -3.14
C SER A 114 -17.71 28.00 -3.98
N GLY A 115 -18.74 28.73 -3.58
CA GLY A 115 -20.01 28.75 -4.29
C GLY A 115 -19.84 29.19 -5.75
N TYR A 116 -20.70 28.61 -6.59
CA TYR A 116 -21.44 29.29 -7.64
C TYR A 116 -22.82 28.62 -7.72
#